data_AF-A0A820NQQ6-F1
#
_entry.id   AF-A0A820NQQ6-F1
#
_cell.length_a   1.000
_cell.length_b   1.000
_cell.length_c   1.000
_cell.angle_alpha   90.00
_cell.angle_beta   90.00
_cell.angle_gamma   90.00
#
_symmetry.space_group_name_H-M   'P 1'
#
loop_
_entity.id
_entity.type
_entity.pdbx_description
1 polymer ?
#
loop_
_entity_poly.entity_id
_entity_poly.type
_entity_poly.pdbx_seq_one_letter_code
_entity_poly.pdbx_strand_id
1 'polypeptide(L)'
;MIETDEQIDCIKTLIDIEEIFETCKHETKKVLVFGRAGIGKSTFCRYIADRWAIADLWPEYELVILIQLRKLTATRYPPGHDYSLVDLVKNEYLHSQPLSEEEESMLCTSDNISKVLWLR
;
A
#
# COMPACT_ATOMS: atom_id res chain seq x y z
N MET A 1 2.88 14.00 -30.71
CA MET A 1 1.72 14.72 -30.16
C MET A 1 1.37 13.99 -28.88
N ILE A 2 1.66 14.58 -27.72
CA ILE A 2 1.53 13.93 -26.42
C ILE A 2 0.10 14.19 -25.96
N GLU A 3 -0.71 13.13 -25.85
CA GLU A 3 -2.05 13.21 -25.27
C GLU A 3 -1.93 13.52 -23.78
N THR A 4 -2.23 14.76 -23.41
CA THR A 4 -2.31 15.22 -22.01
C THR A 4 -3.74 15.12 -21.51
N ASP A 5 -3.85 14.62 -20.28
CA ASP A 5 -5.05 14.47 -19.44
C ASP A 5 -6.10 13.47 -19.93
N GLU A 6 -6.04 12.30 -19.29
CA GLU A 6 -7.06 11.25 -19.28
C GLU A 6 -8.46 11.86 -19.09
N GLN A 7 -9.19 12.02 -20.20
CA GLN A 7 -10.65 12.13 -20.16
C GLN A 7 -11.22 10.75 -19.78
N ILE A 8 -11.27 10.48 -18.48
CA ILE A 8 -12.13 9.41 -17.94
C ILE A 8 -13.51 10.03 -17.76
N ASP A 9 -14.24 10.14 -18.87
CA ASP A 9 -15.65 10.57 -18.89
C ASP A 9 -16.56 9.36 -18.57
N CYS A 10 -16.25 8.69 -17.46
CA CYS A 10 -17.05 7.61 -16.91
C CYS A 10 -17.88 8.16 -15.74
N ILE A 11 -19.13 7.71 -15.63
CA ILE A 11 -19.98 7.97 -14.47
C ILE A 11 -19.21 7.58 -13.21
N LYS A 12 -18.91 8.57 -12.37
CA LYS A 12 -18.19 8.36 -11.11
C LYS A 12 -19.21 8.03 -10.04
N THR A 13 -19.16 6.81 -9.54
CA THR A 13 -19.93 6.41 -8.36
C THR A 13 -19.15 6.83 -7.12
N LEU A 14 -19.85 7.35 -6.13
CA LEU A 14 -19.28 7.49 -4.78
C LEU A 14 -19.13 6.09 -4.20
N ILE A 15 -17.98 5.84 -3.58
CA ILE A 15 -17.65 4.56 -2.95
C ILE A 15 -17.24 4.90 -1.52
N ASP A 16 -17.88 4.25 -0.55
CA ASP A 16 -17.49 4.34 0.85
C ASP A 16 -16.15 3.62 1.06
N ILE A 17 -15.35 4.09 2.01
CA ILE A 17 -13.97 3.62 2.16
C ILE A 17 -13.96 2.12 2.46
N GLU A 18 -14.88 1.68 3.29
CA GLU A 18 -15.10 0.31 3.72
C GLU A 18 -15.32 -0.63 2.53
N GLU A 19 -16.00 -0.14 1.49
CA GLU A 19 -16.42 -0.90 0.31
C GLU A 19 -15.38 -0.91 -0.83
N ILE A 20 -14.24 -0.23 -0.67
CA ILE A 20 -13.24 -0.05 -1.73
C ILE A 20 -12.79 -1.37 -2.37
N PHE A 21 -12.72 -2.44 -1.59
CA PHE A 21 -12.29 -3.75 -2.08
C PHE A 21 -13.43 -4.65 -2.57
N GLU A 22 -14.69 -4.30 -2.33
CA GLU A 22 -15.84 -5.13 -2.73
C GLU A 22 -16.01 -5.19 -4.25
N THR A 23 -15.57 -4.13 -4.94
CA THR A 23 -15.65 -4.03 -6.40
C THR A 23 -14.52 -4.78 -7.12
N CYS A 24 -13.57 -5.37 -6.39
CA CYS A 24 -12.48 -6.16 -6.98
C CYS A 24 -13.01 -7.47 -7.57
N LYS A 25 -12.91 -7.61 -8.89
CA LYS A 25 -13.39 -8.80 -9.64
C LYS A 25 -12.51 -10.06 -9.49
N HIS A 26 -11.35 -9.95 -8.83
CA HIS A 26 -10.34 -11.00 -8.78
C HIS A 26 -9.97 -11.36 -7.33
N GLU A 27 -9.44 -12.57 -7.14
CA GLU A 27 -8.95 -13.08 -5.84
C GLU A 27 -7.86 -12.18 -5.23
N THR A 28 -7.06 -11.51 -6.07
CA THR A 28 -6.08 -10.52 -5.61
C THR A 28 -6.68 -9.12 -5.63
N LYS A 29 -7.07 -8.60 -4.46
CA LYS A 29 -7.57 -7.25 -4.27
C LYS A 29 -6.48 -6.20 -4.56
N LYS A 30 -6.61 -5.48 -5.68
CA LYS A 30 -5.71 -4.36 -6.05
C LYS A 30 -6.54 -3.14 -6.41
N VAL A 31 -6.24 -2.01 -5.77
CA VAL A 31 -6.92 -0.74 -5.98
C VAL A 31 -5.91 0.33 -6.36
N LEU A 32 -6.25 1.14 -7.36
CA LEU A 32 -5.42 2.25 -7.81
C LEU A 32 -6.17 3.56 -7.63
N VAL A 33 -5.61 4.45 -6.79
CA VAL A 33 -6.21 5.74 -6.47
C VAL A 33 -5.61 6.82 -7.38
N PHE A 34 -6.41 7.33 -8.31
CA PHE A 34 -6.04 8.41 -9.21
C PHE A 34 -6.58 9.77 -8.77
N GLY A 35 -5.91 10.83 -9.20
CA GLY A 35 -6.37 12.20 -9.00
C GLY A 35 -5.25 13.22 -9.18
N ARG A 36 -5.62 14.49 -9.31
CA ARG A 36 -4.68 15.59 -9.55
C ARG A 36 -3.64 15.73 -8.42
N ALA A 37 -2.51 16.36 -8.71
CA ALA A 37 -1.54 16.73 -7.67
C ALA A 37 -2.23 17.57 -6.59
N GLY A 38 -1.90 17.34 -5.32
CA GLY A 38 -2.50 18.07 -4.18
C GLY A 38 -3.88 17.60 -3.73
N ILE A 39 -4.56 16.68 -4.45
CA ILE A 39 -5.92 16.23 -4.08
C ILE A 39 -5.99 15.38 -2.79
N GLY A 40 -4.83 15.02 -2.22
CA GLY A 40 -4.77 14.28 -0.95
C GLY A 40 -4.51 12.78 -1.05
N LYS A 41 -4.10 12.23 -2.20
CA LYS A 41 -3.81 10.78 -2.36
C LYS A 41 -2.91 10.18 -1.27
N SER A 42 -1.77 10.80 -0.96
CA SER A 42 -0.89 10.33 0.12
C SER A 42 -1.46 10.56 1.52
N THR A 43 -2.36 11.51 1.69
CA THR A 43 -3.08 11.74 2.95
C THR A 43 -4.12 10.65 3.15
N PHE A 44 -4.82 10.26 2.08
CA PHE A 44 -5.78 9.17 2.07
C PHE A 44 -5.13 7.83 2.49
N CYS A 45 -3.97 7.46 1.92
CA CYS A 45 -3.26 6.24 2.33
C CYS A 45 -2.83 6.29 3.82
N ARG A 46 -2.43 7.46 4.35
CA ARG A 46 -2.13 7.60 5.78
C ARG A 46 -3.36 7.47 6.66
N TYR A 47 -4.47 8.09 6.24
CA TYR A 47 -5.74 8.01 6.93
C TYR A 47 -6.21 6.56 7.06
N ILE A 48 -6.13 5.78 5.98
CA ILE A 48 -6.44 4.35 6.00
C ILE A 48 -5.58 3.62 7.04
N ALA A 49 -4.26 3.82 7.02
CA ALA A 49 -3.35 3.15 7.95
C ALA A 49 -3.67 3.49 9.42
N ASP A 50 -4.02 4.75 9.69
CA ASP A 50 -4.41 5.23 11.02
C ASP A 50 -5.73 4.60 11.48
N ARG A 51 -6.76 4.56 10.62
CA ARG A 51 -8.05 3.94 10.92
C ARG A 51 -7.94 2.43 11.14
N TRP A 52 -7.12 1.74 10.34
CA TRP A 52 -6.83 0.32 10.57
C TRP A 52 -6.11 0.10 11.91
N ALA A 53 -5.14 0.94 12.27
CA ALA A 53 -4.37 0.79 13.51
C ALA A 53 -5.21 0.92 14.78
N ILE A 54 -6.34 1.65 14.72
CA ILE A 54 -7.33 1.74 15.81
C ILE A 54 -8.45 0.69 15.70
N ALA A 55 -8.27 -0.33 14.87
CA ALA A 55 -9.21 -1.44 14.62
C ALA A 55 -10.60 -1.00 14.10
N ASP A 56 -10.65 0.12 13.38
CA ASP A 56 -11.89 0.69 12.86
C ASP A 56 -12.14 0.30 11.39
N LEU A 57 -11.10 -0.11 10.65
CA LEU A 57 -11.19 -0.45 9.24
C LEU A 57 -10.49 -1.79 8.93
N TRP A 58 -11.15 -2.64 8.14
CA TRP A 58 -10.66 -3.90 7.58
C TRP A 58 -9.90 -4.83 8.55
N PRO A 59 -10.59 -5.40 9.55
CA PRO A 59 -9.99 -6.31 10.53
C PRO A 59 -9.47 -7.62 9.92
N GLU A 60 -9.80 -7.94 8.67
CA GLU A 60 -9.25 -9.09 7.96
C GLU A 60 -7.77 -8.96 7.61
N TYR A 61 -7.22 -7.74 7.64
CA TYR A 61 -5.79 -7.52 7.46
C TYR A 61 -5.09 -7.52 8.81
N GLU A 62 -4.14 -8.45 8.98
CA GLU A 62 -3.31 -8.57 10.17
C GLU A 62 -2.14 -7.57 10.13
N LEU A 63 -1.79 -7.06 8.95
CA LEU A 63 -0.71 -6.08 8.78
C LEU A 63 -1.01 -5.06 7.66
N VAL A 64 -0.76 -3.78 7.93
CA VAL A 64 -0.82 -2.70 6.92
C VAL A 64 0.55 -2.03 6.77
N ILE A 65 1.03 -1.92 5.53
CA ILE A 65 2.35 -1.35 5.21
C ILE A 65 2.21 -0.16 4.25
N LEU A 66 2.72 1.01 4.63
CA LEU A 66 2.61 2.28 3.88
C LEU A 66 3.90 2.70 3.14
N ILE A 67 4.27 2.04 2.04
CA ILE A 67 5.55 2.31 1.38
C ILE A 67 5.57 3.71 0.75
N GLN A 68 6.51 4.55 1.19
CA GLN A 68 6.76 5.84 0.56
C GLN A 68 7.67 5.67 -0.67
N LEU A 69 7.08 5.54 -1.86
CA LEU A 69 7.83 5.35 -3.11
C LEU A 69 8.93 6.36 -3.37
N ARG A 70 8.73 7.62 -2.96
CA ARG A 70 9.72 8.69 -3.13
C ARG A 70 11.05 8.40 -2.44
N LYS A 71 11.08 7.44 -1.51
CA LYS A 71 12.27 6.98 -0.82
C LYS A 71 12.92 5.77 -1.48
N LEU A 72 12.26 5.13 -2.44
CA LEU A 72 12.84 4.04 -3.23
C LEU A 72 13.76 4.61 -4.33
N THR A 73 14.83 5.28 -3.90
CA THR A 73 15.80 5.94 -4.77
C THR A 73 17.04 5.06 -4.95
N ALA A 74 17.76 5.23 -6.07
CA ALA A 74 19.02 4.53 -6.32
C ALA A 74 20.10 4.79 -5.26
N THR A 75 19.98 5.88 -4.48
CA THR A 75 20.86 6.18 -3.35
C THR A 75 20.59 5.30 -2.13
N ARG A 76 19.32 4.93 -1.89
CA ARG A 76 18.90 4.07 -0.77
C ARG A 76 18.87 2.59 -1.15
N TYR A 77 18.59 2.32 -2.43
CA TYR A 77 18.51 0.99 -3.03
C TYR A 77 19.43 0.96 -4.25
N PRO A 78 20.75 0.84 -4.05
CA PRO A 78 21.70 0.79 -5.16
C PRO A 78 21.41 -0.40 -6.09
N PRO A 79 21.59 -0.20 -7.41
CA PRO A 79 21.41 -1.25 -8.40
C PRO A 79 22.45 -2.36 -8.22
N GLY A 80 22.10 -3.58 -8.65
CA GLY A 80 22.96 -4.77 -8.50
C GLY A 80 22.73 -5.55 -7.20
N HIS A 81 21.79 -5.11 -6.38
CA HIS A 81 21.25 -5.87 -5.25
C HIS A 81 19.77 -6.18 -5.48
N ASP A 82 19.39 -7.42 -5.19
CA ASP A 82 17.99 -7.81 -5.09
C ASP A 82 17.49 -7.46 -3.69
N TYR A 83 16.35 -6.76 -3.62
CA TYR A 83 15.71 -6.39 -2.36
C TYR A 83 14.37 -7.12 -2.25
N SER A 84 14.21 -7.89 -1.18
CA SER A 84 12.93 -8.49 -0.84
C SER A 84 11.96 -7.46 -0.25
N LEU A 85 10.69 -7.86 -0.12
CA LEU A 85 9.68 -7.06 0.60
C LEU A 85 10.07 -6.84 2.07
N VAL A 86 10.70 -7.83 2.70
CA VAL A 86 11.22 -7.71 4.07
C VAL A 86 12.31 -6.64 4.15
N ASP A 87 13.23 -6.62 3.19
CA ASP A 87 14.30 -5.60 3.14
C ASP A 87 13.73 -4.19 3.00
N LEU A 88 12.66 -4.04 2.20
CA LEU A 88 11.96 -2.77 2.06
C LEU A 88 11.35 -2.31 3.39
N VAL A 89 10.66 -3.20 4.12
CA VAL A 89 10.07 -2.88 5.43
C VAL A 89 11.15 -2.55 6.45
N LYS A 90 12.21 -3.36 6.53
CA LYS A 90 13.34 -3.15 7.44
C LYS A 90 13.99 -1.78 7.23
N ASN A 91 14.28 -1.43 5.99
CA ASN A 91 14.97 -0.20 5.64
C ASN A 91 14.13 1.06 5.84
N GLU A 92 12.79 0.97 5.76
CA GLU A 92 11.91 2.14 5.79
C GLU A 92 11.24 2.42 7.13
N TYR A 93 11.12 1.41 8.00
CA TYR A 93 10.37 1.53 9.25
C TYR A 93 11.16 1.19 10.51
N LEU A 94 12.11 0.27 10.43
CA LEU A 94 12.70 -0.36 11.62
C LEU A 94 13.99 0.32 12.10
N HIS A 95 14.05 1.64 12.04
CA HIS A 95 15.22 2.36 12.57
C HIS A 95 15.37 2.23 14.10
N SER A 96 14.34 1.74 14.82
CA SER A 96 14.30 1.73 16.29
C SER A 96 13.82 0.42 16.94
N GLN A 97 13.14 -0.48 16.23
CA GLN A 97 12.83 -1.83 16.70
C GLN A 97 12.83 -2.82 15.51
N PRO A 98 13.41 -4.02 15.66
CA PRO A 98 13.31 -5.08 14.65
C PRO A 98 11.89 -5.66 14.59
N LEU A 99 11.52 -6.24 13.44
CA LEU A 99 10.29 -7.02 13.28
C LEU A 99 10.38 -8.25 14.18
N SER A 100 9.23 -8.69 14.71
CA SER A 100 9.15 -9.99 15.36
C SER A 100 9.33 -11.12 14.34
N GLU A 101 9.70 -12.32 14.80
CA GLU A 101 9.80 -13.50 13.93
C GLU A 101 8.46 -13.81 13.23
N GLU A 102 7.34 -13.49 13.88
CA GLU A 102 5.99 -13.65 13.33
C GLU A 102 5.76 -12.68 12.16
N GLU A 103 6.10 -11.40 12.31
CA GLU A 103 5.95 -10.39 11.27
C GLU A 103 6.88 -10.67 10.07
N GLU A 104 8.12 -11.13 10.32
CA GLU A 104 9.03 -11.55 9.25
C GLU A 104 8.48 -12.76 8.48
N SER A 105 7.90 -13.74 9.19
CA SER A 105 7.27 -14.92 8.58
C SER A 105 6.06 -14.54 7.72
N MET A 106 5.22 -13.61 8.19
CA MET A 106 4.07 -13.11 7.44
C MET A 106 4.47 -12.45 6.11
N LEU A 107 5.60 -11.74 6.09
CA LEU A 107 6.13 -11.09 4.89
C LEU A 107 6.86 -12.04 3.93
N CYS A 108 7.40 -13.15 4.45
CA CYS A 108 8.10 -14.15 3.64
C CYS A 108 7.18 -15.20 3.02
N THR A 109 5.99 -15.44 3.58
CA THR A 109 5.14 -16.58 3.20
C THR A 109 4.08 -16.17 2.16
N SER A 110 4.06 -16.88 1.03
CA SER A 110 3.07 -16.64 -0.06
C SER A 110 1.62 -16.81 0.38
N ASP A 111 1.38 -17.64 1.39
CA ASP A 111 0.04 -17.96 1.90
C ASP A 111 -0.58 -16.82 2.72
N ASN A 112 0.21 -15.85 3.18
CA ASN A 112 -0.23 -14.73 4.01
C ASN A 112 -0.38 -13.40 3.23
N ILE A 113 -0.11 -13.38 1.93
CA ILE A 113 -0.20 -12.16 1.11
C ILE A 113 -1.60 -11.54 1.15
N SER A 114 -2.66 -12.36 1.29
CA SER A 114 -4.05 -11.89 1.39
C SER A 114 -4.36 -11.15 2.71
N LYS A 115 -3.53 -11.33 3.74
CA LYS A 115 -3.67 -10.71 5.06
C LYS A 115 -2.82 -9.45 5.23
N VAL A 116 -1.98 -9.11 4.25
CA VAL A 116 -1.13 -7.92 4.26
C VAL A 116 -1.66 -6.90 3.26
N LEU A 117 -2.01 -5.71 3.73
CA LEU A 117 -2.41 -4.60 2.88
C LEU A 117 -1.24 -3.65 2.61
N TRP A 118 -0.94 -3.46 1.33
CA TRP A 118 0.13 -2.58 0.87
C TRP A 118 -0.44 -1.25 0.35
N LEU A 119 0.02 -0.15 0.93
CA LEU A 119 -0.35 1.21 0.57
C LEU A 119 0.85 1.95 -0.04
N ARG A 120 0.59 2.79 -1.04
CA ARG A 120 1.60 3.40 -1.93
C ARG A 120 1.35 4.89 -2.17
#